data_AF-M3FHI7-F1
#
_entry.id   AF-M3FHI7-F1
#
_cell.length_a   1.000
_cell.length_b   1.000
_cell.length_c   1.000
_cell.angle_alpha   90.00
_cell.angle_beta   90.00
_cell.angle_gamma   90.00
#
_symmetry.space_group_name_H-M   'P 1'
#
loop_
_entity.id
_entity.type
_entity.pdbx_description
1 polymer ?
#
loop_
_entity_poly.entity_id
_entity_poly.type
_entity_poly.pdbx_seq_one_letter_code
_entity_poly.pdbx_strand_id
1 'polypeptide(L)'
;MNRQLRRIIATTDVHSAFASPAPMLAHLHAARAESLIVDCGDFFEGSGFYRLGQGQIEREILTSLYDLLAPGNHGWRHHFEPGLHEMTVCANTTDDDGKPLFDRVRIERIAGRRVAVTAVIGTQAFNAIPAGDRIGHHVIDPAQALREVMLEHHHRADAWIVLSHSGFDEDLKLAAACPFADIIFSGHCHSDTYGPVAVGDTLVVKGRELGIGYATAEPIGTGWAARTGTFPSSHGLPEGLATVRDKIALVGRTLASPLGIVNGPYRNGPLDRRQLLADVAGRLHSGLGADAVVLNETALRSTPLGEVLTLGDLLTIEPFDNRLVHARLPDDHAQDHEQLLGHVTDRAGPLVVAPTPLPPATRSVLTTDYLADSHLGGRTHQAGLRLGQAVRSVLVTPLAGADDTATGGEQ
;
A
#
# COMPACT_ATOMS: atom_id res chain seq x y z
N MET A 1 -33.76 2.54 3.45
CA MET A 1 -34.00 3.97 3.20
C MET A 1 -32.93 4.46 2.25
N ASN A 2 -33.26 5.15 1.16
CA ASN A 2 -32.24 5.73 0.29
C ASN A 2 -31.60 6.93 1.00
N ARG A 3 -30.28 6.89 1.19
CA ARG A 3 -29.50 7.99 1.81
C ARG A 3 -29.58 9.21 0.90
N GLN A 4 -29.80 10.39 1.48
CA GLN A 4 -29.68 11.66 0.77
C GLN A 4 -28.24 12.15 0.89
N LEU A 5 -27.43 11.87 -0.14
CA LEU A 5 -26.02 12.23 -0.14
C LEU A 5 -25.86 13.74 -0.36
N ARG A 6 -25.00 14.39 0.44
CA ARG A 6 -24.73 15.84 0.39
C ARG A 6 -23.30 16.17 -0.02
N ARG A 7 -22.37 15.24 0.22
CA ARG A 7 -20.94 15.40 -0.03
C ARG A 7 -20.27 14.05 -0.27
N ILE A 8 -19.01 14.10 -0.69
CA ILE A 8 -18.11 12.95 -0.80
C ILE A 8 -17.04 13.06 0.28
N ILE A 9 -16.71 11.95 0.92
CA ILE A 9 -15.57 11.81 1.83
C ILE A 9 -14.68 10.71 1.24
N ALA A 10 -13.43 11.04 0.98
CA ALA A 10 -12.46 10.14 0.40
C ALA A 10 -11.30 9.87 1.37
N THR A 11 -11.02 8.60 1.63
CA THR A 11 -9.75 8.16 2.24
C THR A 11 -8.80 7.67 1.16
N THR A 12 -7.55 7.47 1.53
CA THR A 12 -6.50 6.92 0.66
C THR A 12 -5.37 6.37 1.51
N ASP A 13 -4.65 5.37 0.99
CA ASP A 13 -3.39 4.86 1.55
C ASP A 13 -3.50 4.56 3.06
N VAL A 14 -4.61 3.91 3.45
CA VAL A 14 -4.87 3.57 4.86
C VAL A 14 -3.88 2.51 5.33
N HIS A 15 -3.40 1.63 4.43
CA HIS A 15 -2.36 0.63 4.68
C HIS A 15 -2.56 -0.19 5.96
N SER A 16 -3.81 -0.58 6.21
CA SER A 16 -4.17 -1.34 7.41
C SER A 16 -3.72 -0.69 8.73
N ALA A 17 -3.58 0.64 8.77
CA ALA A 17 -3.07 1.38 9.92
C ALA A 17 -4.11 1.49 11.05
N PHE A 18 -4.36 0.36 11.73
CA PHE A 18 -5.42 0.25 12.74
C PHE A 18 -4.92 0.32 14.18
N ALA A 19 -3.72 0.89 14.42
CA ALA A 19 -3.20 1.08 15.78
C ALA A 19 -4.05 2.08 16.60
N SER A 20 -4.69 3.05 15.92
CA SER A 20 -5.62 4.01 16.51
C SER A 20 -6.84 4.17 15.61
N PRO A 21 -7.73 3.16 15.55
CA PRO A 21 -8.78 3.09 14.54
C PRO A 21 -10.00 3.97 14.88
N ALA A 22 -10.15 4.37 16.15
CA ALA A 22 -11.35 5.04 16.64
C ALA A 22 -11.67 6.38 15.95
N PRO A 23 -10.70 7.31 15.75
CA PRO A 23 -10.94 8.56 15.02
C PRO A 23 -11.55 8.34 13.63
N MET A 24 -10.93 7.49 12.81
CA MET A 24 -11.36 7.21 11.44
C MET A 24 -12.72 6.51 11.43
N LEU A 25 -12.82 5.35 12.07
CA LEU A 25 -14.00 4.50 11.94
C LEU A 25 -15.25 5.15 12.56
N ALA A 26 -15.12 5.84 13.69
CA ALA A 26 -16.25 6.55 14.29
C ALA A 26 -16.72 7.71 13.40
N HIS A 27 -15.79 8.47 12.82
CA HIS A 27 -16.12 9.58 11.92
C HIS A 27 -16.83 9.09 10.65
N LEU A 28 -16.27 8.06 9.99
CA LEU A 28 -16.85 7.48 8.78
C LEU A 28 -18.23 6.86 9.06
N HIS A 29 -18.38 6.14 10.16
CA HIS A 29 -19.67 5.58 10.57
C HIS A 29 -20.75 6.66 10.72
N ALA A 30 -20.44 7.77 11.41
CA ALA A 30 -21.37 8.88 11.57
C ALA A 30 -21.67 9.58 10.23
N ALA A 31 -20.64 9.84 9.42
CA ALA A 31 -20.78 10.55 8.16
C ALA A 31 -21.56 9.76 7.09
N ARG A 32 -21.62 8.43 7.22
CA ARG A 32 -22.31 7.53 6.28
C ARG A 32 -23.79 7.90 6.11
N ALA A 33 -24.44 8.48 7.12
CA ALA A 33 -25.85 8.88 7.01
C ALA A 33 -26.13 9.85 5.85
N GLU A 34 -25.17 10.71 5.48
CA GLU A 34 -25.37 11.80 4.51
C GLU A 34 -24.22 11.99 3.50
N SER A 35 -23.14 11.22 3.57
CA SER A 35 -21.97 11.36 2.68
C SER A 35 -21.78 10.11 1.84
N LEU A 36 -21.34 10.24 0.59
CA LEU A 36 -20.76 9.12 -0.17
C LEU A 36 -19.35 8.89 0.38
N ILE A 37 -19.07 7.69 0.88
CA ILE A 37 -17.75 7.37 1.45
C ILE A 37 -17.00 6.52 0.44
N VAL A 38 -15.83 7.00 0.02
CA VAL A 38 -15.00 6.36 -1.00
C VAL A 38 -13.57 6.18 -0.53
N ASP A 39 -12.86 5.24 -1.13
CA ASP A 39 -11.43 5.05 -0.90
C ASP A 39 -10.67 5.11 -2.23
N CYS A 40 -9.51 5.76 -2.24
CA CYS A 40 -8.69 5.97 -3.44
C CYS A 40 -7.60 4.91 -3.63
N GLY A 41 -7.69 3.76 -2.95
CA GLY A 41 -6.76 2.64 -3.08
C GLY A 41 -5.78 2.55 -1.91
N ASP A 42 -5.04 1.44 -1.90
CA ASP A 42 -4.06 1.07 -0.86
C ASP A 42 -4.63 1.07 0.56
N PHE A 43 -5.87 0.58 0.69
CA PHE A 43 -6.48 0.34 1.99
C PHE A 43 -5.83 -0.85 2.73
N PHE A 44 -5.37 -1.84 1.95
CA PHE A 44 -4.74 -3.07 2.41
C PHE A 44 -3.23 -2.94 2.51
N GLU A 45 -2.60 -3.91 3.18
CA GLU A 45 -1.15 -4.09 3.31
C GLU A 45 -0.40 -2.95 3.96
N GLY A 46 0.81 -3.20 4.45
CA GLY A 46 1.67 -2.16 5.04
C GLY A 46 1.60 -2.04 6.55
N SER A 47 0.89 -2.94 7.25
CA SER A 47 0.99 -3.04 8.70
C SER A 47 0.91 -4.50 9.20
N GLY A 48 1.29 -4.69 10.47
CA GLY A 48 1.10 -5.96 11.18
C GLY A 48 -0.35 -6.42 11.24
N PHE A 49 -1.33 -5.51 11.10
CA PHE A 49 -2.75 -5.87 11.07
C PHE A 49 -3.10 -6.69 9.84
N TYR A 50 -2.60 -6.29 8.67
CA TYR A 50 -2.78 -7.10 7.45
C TYR A 50 -2.03 -8.42 7.55
N ARG A 51 -0.79 -8.39 8.05
CA ARG A 51 0.06 -9.60 8.17
C ARG A 51 -0.61 -10.70 9.00
N LEU A 52 -1.30 -10.34 10.07
CA LEU A 52 -1.99 -11.31 10.94
C LEU A 52 -3.46 -11.50 10.58
N GLY A 53 -4.13 -10.47 10.07
CA GLY A 53 -5.55 -10.46 9.72
C GLY A 53 -5.87 -10.90 8.30
N GLN A 54 -4.87 -10.95 7.40
CA GLN A 54 -4.95 -11.41 6.01
C GLN A 54 -6.09 -10.74 5.22
N GLY A 55 -6.28 -9.43 5.41
CA GLY A 55 -7.32 -8.65 4.72
C GLY A 55 -8.73 -8.74 5.33
N GLN A 56 -8.95 -9.57 6.36
CA GLN A 56 -10.30 -9.75 6.91
C GLN A 56 -10.84 -8.53 7.66
N ILE A 57 -9.97 -7.78 8.34
CA ILE A 57 -10.37 -6.56 9.07
C ILE A 57 -10.72 -5.47 8.07
N GLU A 58 -9.87 -5.32 7.06
CA GLU A 58 -9.98 -4.37 5.97
C GLU A 58 -11.27 -4.59 5.20
N ARG A 59 -11.51 -5.82 4.74
CA ARG A 59 -12.73 -6.22 4.06
C ARG A 59 -13.99 -5.87 4.87
N GLU A 60 -13.99 -6.17 6.17
CA GLU A 60 -15.14 -5.88 7.03
C GLU A 60 -15.37 -4.37 7.18
N ILE A 61 -14.30 -3.58 7.34
CA ILE A 61 -14.39 -2.10 7.37
C ILE A 61 -14.94 -1.57 6.04
N LEU A 62 -14.36 -1.98 4.92
CA LEU A 62 -14.73 -1.52 3.58
C LEU A 62 -16.20 -1.82 3.27
N THR A 63 -16.60 -3.08 3.40
CA THR A 63 -17.99 -3.49 3.13
C THR A 63 -19.02 -2.90 4.10
N SER A 64 -18.60 -2.49 5.31
CA SER A 64 -19.52 -1.89 6.29
C SER A 64 -19.66 -0.38 6.15
N LEU A 65 -18.56 0.32 5.82
CA LEU A 65 -18.47 1.79 5.91
C LEU A 65 -18.40 2.50 4.56
N TYR A 66 -17.93 1.84 3.50
CA TYR A 66 -17.67 2.47 2.20
C TYR A 66 -18.80 2.22 1.21
N ASP A 67 -18.80 3.01 0.14
CA ASP A 67 -19.75 2.95 -0.96
C ASP A 67 -19.09 2.55 -2.26
N LEU A 68 -17.94 3.16 -2.58
CA LEU A 68 -17.15 2.87 -3.79
C LEU A 68 -15.67 2.85 -3.47
N LEU A 69 -14.92 2.04 -4.21
CA LEU A 69 -13.49 1.84 -4.03
C LEU A 69 -12.77 2.04 -5.36
N ALA A 70 -11.61 2.69 -5.33
CA ALA A 70 -10.59 2.51 -6.36
C ALA A 70 -9.63 1.39 -5.94
N PRO A 71 -9.12 0.56 -6.87
CA PRO A 71 -8.06 -0.36 -6.56
C PRO A 71 -6.72 0.38 -6.43
N GLY A 72 -5.91 -0.03 -5.45
CA GLY A 72 -4.51 0.35 -5.35
C GLY A 72 -3.57 -0.79 -5.72
N ASN A 73 -2.27 -0.56 -5.72
CA ASN A 73 -1.31 -1.63 -5.97
C ASN A 73 -1.18 -2.60 -4.79
N HIS A 74 -1.42 -2.13 -3.58
CA HIS A 74 -1.47 -2.94 -2.38
C HIS A 74 -2.83 -3.60 -2.22
N GLY A 75 -2.84 -4.93 -2.03
CA GLY A 75 -4.05 -5.72 -1.88
C GLY A 75 -4.88 -5.87 -3.16
N TRP A 76 -4.28 -5.70 -4.34
CA TRP A 76 -4.94 -5.81 -5.65
C TRP A 76 -5.91 -7.02 -5.75
N ARG A 77 -5.46 -8.20 -5.31
CA ARG A 77 -6.25 -9.43 -5.28
C ARG A 77 -7.56 -9.33 -4.49
N HIS A 78 -7.62 -8.50 -3.44
CA HIS A 78 -8.80 -8.36 -2.58
C HIS A 78 -9.94 -7.65 -3.30
N HIS A 79 -9.65 -6.81 -4.30
CA HIS A 79 -10.68 -6.15 -5.11
C HIS A 79 -11.46 -7.12 -6.01
N PHE A 80 -11.00 -8.37 -6.18
CA PHE A 80 -11.74 -9.42 -6.91
C PHE A 80 -12.61 -10.28 -5.99
N GLU A 81 -12.53 -10.08 -4.67
CA GLU A 81 -13.36 -10.83 -3.75
C GLU A 81 -14.84 -10.39 -3.81
N PRO A 82 -15.80 -11.32 -3.64
CA PRO A 82 -17.22 -10.99 -3.59
C PRO A 82 -17.51 -9.96 -2.50
N GLY A 83 -18.35 -8.98 -2.79
CA GLY A 83 -18.67 -7.84 -1.94
C GLY A 83 -17.75 -6.63 -2.14
N LEU A 84 -16.45 -6.84 -2.38
CA LEU A 84 -15.52 -5.74 -2.69
C LEU A 84 -15.50 -5.44 -4.19
N HIS A 85 -15.60 -6.48 -5.02
CA HIS A 85 -15.61 -6.35 -6.47
C HIS A 85 -16.75 -5.46 -6.97
N GLU A 86 -17.95 -5.63 -6.44
CA GLU A 86 -19.16 -4.87 -6.83
C GLU A 86 -19.14 -3.40 -6.38
N MET A 87 -18.28 -3.08 -5.41
CA MET A 87 -18.01 -1.73 -4.92
C MET A 87 -16.81 -1.08 -5.64
N THR A 88 -15.96 -1.88 -6.26
CA THR A 88 -14.74 -1.40 -6.92
C THR A 88 -15.07 -0.87 -8.30
N VAL A 89 -14.66 0.37 -8.58
CA VAL A 89 -14.71 0.96 -9.91
C VAL A 89 -13.29 1.18 -10.41
N CYS A 90 -13.05 0.99 -11.70
CA CYS A 90 -11.79 1.32 -12.35
C CYS A 90 -11.97 1.35 -13.87
N ALA A 91 -11.64 2.49 -14.50
CA ALA A 91 -11.88 2.72 -15.91
C ALA A 91 -10.81 2.11 -16.83
N ASN A 92 -9.59 1.96 -16.33
CA ASN A 92 -8.40 1.77 -17.16
C ASN A 92 -7.73 0.41 -16.99
N THR A 93 -8.44 -0.61 -16.49
CA THR A 93 -7.87 -1.95 -16.26
C THR A 93 -8.68 -3.02 -17.00
N THR A 94 -7.99 -3.87 -17.75
CA THR A 94 -8.62 -4.90 -18.60
C THR A 94 -7.97 -6.27 -18.45
N ASP A 95 -8.67 -7.32 -18.87
CA ASP A 95 -8.09 -8.65 -19.08
C ASP A 95 -7.38 -8.77 -20.44
N ASP A 96 -6.86 -9.97 -20.75
CA ASP A 96 -6.19 -10.31 -22.01
C ASP A 96 -7.08 -10.13 -23.25
N ASP A 97 -8.41 -10.21 -23.09
CA ASP A 97 -9.39 -10.02 -24.15
C ASP A 97 -9.81 -8.54 -24.29
N GLY A 98 -9.22 -7.64 -23.48
CA GLY A 98 -9.55 -6.22 -23.45
C GLY A 98 -10.86 -5.90 -22.73
N LYS A 99 -11.46 -6.86 -22.02
CA LYS A 99 -12.69 -6.64 -21.25
C LYS A 99 -12.34 -5.91 -19.93
N PRO A 100 -13.13 -4.92 -19.51
CA PRO A 100 -12.91 -4.25 -18.23
C PRO A 100 -12.92 -5.24 -17.05
N LEU A 101 -11.95 -5.11 -16.15
CA LEU A 101 -11.87 -5.90 -14.92
C LEU A 101 -12.91 -5.47 -13.88
N PHE A 102 -13.31 -4.20 -13.87
CA PHE A 102 -14.24 -3.61 -12.91
C PHE A 102 -15.30 -2.76 -13.62
N ASP A 103 -16.33 -2.35 -12.89
CA ASP A 103 -17.25 -1.31 -13.35
C ASP A 103 -16.45 -0.03 -13.66
N ARG A 104 -16.57 0.53 -14.87
CA ARG A 104 -15.79 1.71 -15.25
C ARG A 104 -16.28 3.00 -14.60
N VAL A 105 -17.56 3.06 -14.23
CA VAL A 105 -18.20 4.25 -13.64
C VAL A 105 -19.47 3.89 -12.86
N ARG A 106 -19.72 4.63 -11.78
CA ARG A 106 -20.99 4.62 -11.03
C ARG A 106 -21.64 6.00 -11.09
N ILE A 107 -22.94 6.06 -11.35
CA ILE A 107 -23.71 7.32 -11.30
C ILE A 107 -24.45 7.40 -9.97
N GLU A 108 -24.10 8.39 -9.15
CA GLU A 108 -24.73 8.65 -7.85
C GLU A 108 -25.48 9.98 -7.84
N ARG A 109 -26.42 10.16 -6.90
CA ARG A 109 -27.08 11.45 -6.68
C ARG A 109 -26.52 12.15 -5.44
N ILE A 110 -25.80 13.26 -5.63
CA ILE A 110 -25.18 14.04 -4.56
C ILE A 110 -25.71 15.46 -4.60
N ALA A 111 -26.35 15.90 -3.51
CA ALA A 111 -27.07 17.16 -3.40
C ALA A 111 -28.01 17.43 -4.60
N GLY A 112 -28.64 16.37 -5.13
CA GLY A 112 -29.55 16.43 -6.28
C GLY A 112 -28.89 16.33 -7.66
N ARG A 113 -27.57 16.50 -7.79
CA ARG A 113 -26.81 16.37 -9.05
C ARG A 113 -26.54 14.90 -9.38
N ARG A 114 -26.57 14.52 -10.66
CA ARG A 114 -26.10 13.20 -11.12
C ARG A 114 -24.59 13.26 -11.25
N VAL A 115 -23.87 12.50 -10.44
CA VAL A 115 -22.41 12.56 -10.36
C VAL A 115 -21.85 11.23 -10.87
N ALA A 116 -21.04 11.29 -11.92
CA ALA A 116 -20.24 10.16 -12.37
C ALA A 116 -19.01 10.03 -11.47
N VAL A 117 -18.93 8.92 -10.76
CA VAL A 117 -17.76 8.53 -9.96
C VAL A 117 -17.04 7.42 -10.73
N THR A 118 -15.81 7.69 -11.13
CA THR A 118 -14.93 6.74 -11.83
C THR A 118 -13.59 6.68 -11.11
N ALA A 119 -12.73 5.73 -11.48
CA ALA A 119 -11.41 5.61 -10.89
C ALA A 119 -10.37 5.19 -11.93
N VAL A 120 -9.11 5.43 -11.62
CA VAL A 120 -7.96 4.99 -12.41
C VAL A 120 -6.81 4.58 -11.51
N ILE A 121 -6.01 3.63 -11.98
CA ILE A 121 -4.71 3.29 -11.39
C ILE A 121 -3.58 3.74 -12.33
N GLY A 122 -2.56 4.40 -11.79
CA GLY A 122 -1.42 4.85 -12.60
C GLY A 122 -0.56 3.69 -13.08
N THR A 123 0.12 3.83 -14.23
CA THR A 123 0.98 2.78 -14.79
C THR A 123 2.08 2.34 -13.84
N GLN A 124 2.68 3.27 -13.10
CA GLN A 124 3.73 2.95 -12.13
C GLN A 124 3.16 2.15 -10.95
N ALA A 125 2.00 2.54 -10.41
CA ALA A 125 1.31 1.80 -9.36
C ALA A 125 0.93 0.38 -9.83
N PHE A 126 0.31 0.27 -11.01
CA PHE A 126 -0.04 -1.02 -11.59
C PHE A 126 1.16 -1.95 -11.75
N ASN A 127 2.30 -1.42 -12.20
CA ASN A 127 3.53 -2.21 -12.35
C ASN A 127 4.14 -2.65 -11.00
N ALA A 128 3.80 -1.97 -9.91
CA ALA A 128 4.22 -2.33 -8.56
C ALA A 128 3.37 -3.46 -7.93
N ILE A 129 2.22 -3.81 -8.53
CA ILE A 129 1.44 -4.98 -8.12
C ILE A 129 2.31 -6.25 -8.31
N PRO A 130 2.34 -7.18 -7.32
CA PRO A 130 3.06 -8.45 -7.45
C PRO A 130 2.70 -9.15 -8.76
N ALA A 131 3.73 -9.59 -9.51
CA ALA A 131 3.54 -10.14 -10.85
C ALA A 131 2.52 -11.29 -10.89
N GLY A 132 2.47 -12.12 -9.85
CA GLY A 132 1.50 -13.21 -9.70
C GLY A 132 0.05 -12.76 -9.53
N ASP A 133 -0.19 -11.59 -8.95
CA ASP A 133 -1.52 -11.05 -8.69
C ASP A 133 -2.10 -10.28 -9.90
N ARG A 134 -1.26 -9.92 -10.88
CA ARG A 134 -1.67 -9.21 -12.11
C ARG A 134 -1.47 -10.01 -13.41
N ILE A 135 -1.37 -11.33 -13.33
CA ILE A 135 -1.30 -12.18 -14.52
C ILE A 135 -2.56 -12.00 -15.36
N GLY A 136 -2.40 -11.74 -16.65
CA GLY A 136 -3.51 -11.54 -17.58
C GLY A 136 -4.27 -10.22 -17.37
N HIS A 137 -3.75 -9.32 -16.53
CA HIS A 137 -4.31 -8.00 -16.31
C HIS A 137 -3.43 -6.95 -16.99
N HIS A 138 -4.08 -5.93 -17.55
CA HIS A 138 -3.43 -4.82 -18.25
C HIS A 138 -3.98 -3.49 -17.75
N VAL A 139 -3.18 -2.44 -17.96
CA VAL A 139 -3.56 -1.06 -17.67
C VAL A 139 -3.46 -0.21 -18.95
N ILE A 140 -4.48 0.59 -19.19
CA ILE A 140 -4.56 1.57 -20.27
C ILE A 140 -4.15 2.95 -19.70
N ASP A 141 -3.68 3.85 -20.55
CA ASP A 141 -3.41 5.25 -20.17
C ASP A 141 -4.63 5.85 -19.41
N PRO A 142 -4.43 6.36 -18.18
CA PRO A 142 -5.51 6.89 -17.37
C PRO A 142 -6.33 7.99 -18.06
N ALA A 143 -5.67 8.92 -18.76
CA ALA A 143 -6.35 10.04 -19.42
C ALA A 143 -7.18 9.56 -20.61
N GLN A 144 -6.66 8.61 -21.38
CA GLN A 144 -7.43 7.95 -22.45
C GLN A 144 -8.69 7.30 -21.89
N ALA A 145 -8.56 6.44 -20.88
CA ALA A 145 -9.69 5.71 -20.30
C ALA A 145 -10.76 6.65 -19.73
N LEU A 146 -10.35 7.73 -19.05
CA LEU A 146 -11.29 8.74 -18.53
C LEU A 146 -12.07 9.43 -19.64
N ARG A 147 -11.43 9.77 -20.77
CA ARG A 147 -12.13 10.39 -21.91
C ARG A 147 -13.13 9.44 -22.55
N GLU A 148 -12.80 8.16 -22.68
CA GLU A 148 -13.73 7.14 -23.20
C GLU A 148 -14.97 7.03 -22.32
N VAL A 149 -14.79 6.87 -21.00
CA VAL A 149 -15.90 6.81 -20.03
C VAL A 149 -16.72 8.10 -20.09
N MET A 150 -16.08 9.27 -20.20
CA MET A 150 -16.77 10.55 -20.37
C MET A 150 -17.67 10.54 -21.61
N LEU A 151 -17.13 10.17 -22.76
CA LEU A 151 -17.89 10.14 -24.01
C LEU A 151 -19.08 9.18 -23.93
N GLU A 152 -18.90 8.02 -23.30
CA GLU A 152 -19.96 7.01 -23.11
C GLU A 152 -21.08 7.49 -22.17
N HIS A 153 -20.76 8.28 -21.14
CA HIS A 153 -21.69 8.57 -20.04
C HIS A 153 -22.05 10.04 -19.82
N HIS A 154 -21.51 10.99 -20.58
CA HIS A 154 -21.73 12.44 -20.39
C HIS A 154 -23.22 12.83 -20.34
N HIS A 155 -24.10 12.17 -21.09
CA HIS A 155 -25.54 12.44 -21.10
C HIS A 155 -26.27 12.02 -19.79
N ARG A 156 -25.60 11.25 -18.93
CA ARG A 156 -26.12 10.70 -17.67
C ARG A 156 -25.59 11.41 -16.43
N ALA A 157 -24.61 12.29 -16.57
CA ALA A 157 -23.92 12.94 -15.47
C ALA A 157 -23.88 14.46 -15.66
N ASP A 158 -24.01 15.18 -14.54
CA ASP A 158 -23.90 16.64 -14.44
C ASP A 158 -22.54 17.05 -13.86
N ALA A 159 -21.80 16.11 -13.26
CA ALA A 159 -20.48 16.30 -12.65
C ALA A 159 -19.66 15.00 -12.69
N TRP A 160 -18.33 15.13 -12.61
CA TRP A 160 -17.34 14.07 -12.75
C TRP A 160 -16.34 14.06 -11.59
N ILE A 161 -16.29 12.94 -10.88
CA ILE A 161 -15.38 12.70 -9.76
C ILE A 161 -14.48 11.52 -10.11
N VAL A 162 -13.18 11.73 -10.01
CA VAL A 162 -12.17 10.70 -10.27
C VAL A 162 -11.52 10.29 -8.95
N LEU A 163 -11.53 9.00 -8.65
CA LEU A 163 -10.74 8.39 -7.59
C LEU A 163 -9.44 7.88 -8.24
N SER A 164 -8.33 8.57 -8.04
CA SER A 164 -7.07 8.24 -8.70
C SER A 164 -6.08 7.60 -7.75
N HIS A 165 -5.51 6.49 -8.18
CA HIS A 165 -4.36 5.85 -7.57
C HIS A 165 -3.12 5.99 -8.48
N SER A 166 -2.84 7.21 -8.93
CA SER A 166 -1.72 7.51 -9.84
C SER A 166 -0.59 8.30 -9.19
N GLY A 167 -0.85 8.96 -8.06
CA GLY A 167 0.09 9.88 -7.41
C GLY A 167 -0.25 11.34 -7.68
N PHE A 168 -0.04 12.19 -6.67
CA PHE A 168 -0.46 13.60 -6.71
C PHE A 168 0.06 14.38 -7.93
N ASP A 169 1.34 14.22 -8.28
CA ASP A 169 1.93 14.93 -9.42
C ASP A 169 1.40 14.42 -10.77
N GLU A 170 1.14 13.12 -10.88
CA GLU A 170 0.48 12.56 -12.06
C GLU A 170 -0.97 13.02 -12.14
N ASP A 171 -1.65 13.19 -11.01
CA ASP A 171 -3.03 13.68 -10.96
C ASP A 171 -3.15 15.16 -11.37
N LEU A 172 -2.13 15.98 -11.15
CA LEU A 172 -2.07 17.34 -11.70
C LEU A 172 -2.00 17.31 -13.25
N LYS A 173 -1.22 16.39 -13.82
CA LYS A 173 -1.15 16.19 -15.28
C LYS A 173 -2.46 15.62 -15.82
N LEU A 174 -3.07 14.69 -15.08
CA LEU A 174 -4.36 14.09 -15.41
C LEU A 174 -5.47 15.14 -15.43
N ALA A 175 -5.52 16.03 -14.45
CA ALA A 175 -6.45 17.16 -14.41
C ALA A 175 -6.31 18.07 -15.64
N ALA A 176 -5.07 18.40 -16.04
CA ALA A 176 -4.82 19.19 -17.25
C ALA A 176 -5.25 18.45 -18.53
N ALA A 177 -5.09 17.13 -18.57
CA ALA A 177 -5.46 16.29 -19.71
C ALA A 177 -6.96 16.00 -19.81
N CYS A 178 -7.67 16.05 -18.67
CA CYS A 178 -9.09 15.73 -18.51
C CYS A 178 -9.86 16.87 -17.83
N PRO A 179 -9.95 18.07 -18.45
CA PRO A 179 -10.54 19.27 -17.84
C PRO A 179 -12.05 19.18 -17.60
N PHE A 180 -12.70 18.06 -17.98
CA PHE A 180 -14.10 17.79 -17.67
C PHE A 180 -14.29 17.24 -16.24
N ALA A 181 -13.22 16.78 -15.58
CA ALA A 181 -13.29 16.32 -14.21
C ALA A 181 -13.49 17.51 -13.27
N ASP A 182 -14.44 17.44 -12.35
CA ASP A 182 -14.62 18.48 -11.33
C ASP A 182 -13.61 18.30 -10.19
N ILE A 183 -13.50 17.06 -9.70
CA ILE A 183 -12.61 16.70 -8.58
C ILE A 183 -11.81 15.46 -8.94
N ILE A 184 -10.52 15.47 -8.63
CA ILE A 184 -9.67 14.28 -8.55
C ILE A 184 -9.28 14.09 -7.08
N PHE A 185 -9.74 12.99 -6.49
CA PHE A 185 -9.23 12.51 -5.21
C PHE A 185 -7.99 11.65 -5.48
N SER A 186 -6.84 12.08 -4.95
CA SER A 186 -5.53 11.51 -5.25
C SER A 186 -5.02 10.59 -4.14
N GLY A 187 -4.40 9.47 -4.53
CA GLY A 187 -3.72 8.48 -3.67
C GLY A 187 -2.31 8.10 -4.14
N HIS A 188 -1.80 6.93 -3.71
CA HIS A 188 -0.55 6.27 -4.12
C HIS A 188 0.76 6.93 -3.65
N CYS A 189 1.08 8.13 -4.14
CA CYS A 189 2.36 8.75 -3.82
C CYS A 189 2.29 9.48 -2.48
N HIS A 190 3.18 9.14 -1.54
CA HIS A 190 3.47 9.88 -0.30
C HIS A 190 3.99 11.30 -0.59
N SER A 191 3.11 12.15 -1.12
CA SER A 191 3.37 13.56 -1.37
C SER A 191 3.12 14.35 -0.09
N ASP A 192 4.01 15.31 0.21
CA ASP A 192 3.77 16.34 1.22
C ASP A 192 2.65 17.31 0.82
N THR A 193 2.16 17.20 -0.43
CA THR A 193 1.07 18.02 -0.97
C THR A 193 -0.25 17.28 -0.85
N TYR A 194 -1.18 17.85 -0.08
CA TYR A 194 -2.53 17.33 0.08
C TYR A 194 -3.58 18.10 -0.76
N GLY A 195 -3.23 19.27 -1.28
CA GLY A 195 -4.18 20.15 -1.95
C GLY A 195 -5.22 20.78 -0.99
N PRO A 196 -6.33 21.30 -1.53
CA PRO A 196 -6.70 21.27 -2.94
C PRO A 196 -5.78 22.15 -3.81
N VAL A 197 -5.44 21.67 -5.01
CA VAL A 197 -4.76 22.43 -6.06
C VAL A 197 -5.69 22.52 -7.27
N ALA A 198 -5.92 23.73 -7.78
CA ALA A 198 -6.71 23.94 -8.98
C ALA A 198 -5.84 23.81 -10.23
N VAL A 199 -6.29 23.00 -11.19
CA VAL A 199 -5.72 22.89 -12.54
C VAL A 199 -6.84 23.23 -13.52
N GLY A 200 -6.90 24.49 -13.95
CA GLY A 200 -8.10 25.02 -14.60
C GLY A 200 -9.29 25.01 -13.64
N ASP A 201 -10.40 24.40 -14.04
CA ASP A 201 -11.61 24.26 -13.22
C ASP A 201 -11.62 22.97 -12.37
N THR A 202 -10.68 22.05 -12.60
CA THR A 202 -10.56 20.80 -11.84
C THR A 202 -9.80 21.03 -10.53
N LEU A 203 -10.30 20.47 -9.42
CA LEU A 203 -9.60 20.45 -8.13
C LEU A 203 -8.97 19.08 -7.87
N VAL A 204 -7.66 19.06 -7.61
CA VAL A 204 -6.93 17.86 -7.16
C VAL A 204 -6.73 17.94 -5.65
N VAL A 205 -7.18 16.95 -4.91
CA VAL A 205 -7.14 16.93 -3.44
C VAL A 205 -6.81 15.53 -2.94
N LYS A 206 -6.09 15.44 -1.82
CA LYS A 206 -5.65 14.19 -1.21
C LYS A 206 -5.93 14.18 0.29
N GLY A 207 -6.39 13.03 0.77
CA GLY A 207 -6.56 12.77 2.20
C GLY A 207 -5.23 12.51 2.91
N ARG A 208 -5.18 12.72 4.23
CA ARG A 208 -4.02 12.26 5.01
C ARG A 208 -4.07 10.75 5.16
N GLU A 209 -2.95 10.12 4.88
CA GLU A 209 -2.76 8.67 4.80
C GLU A 209 -2.80 7.99 6.18
N LEU A 210 -2.65 6.66 6.20
CA LEU A 210 -2.51 5.86 7.42
C LEU A 210 -3.68 6.02 8.40
N GLY A 211 -4.87 6.30 7.86
CA GLY A 211 -6.07 6.56 8.66
C GLY A 211 -6.00 7.82 9.52
N ILE A 212 -5.12 8.78 9.20
CA ILE A 212 -4.96 10.04 9.94
C ILE A 212 -6.02 11.07 9.50
N GLY A 213 -6.43 11.04 8.23
CA GLY A 213 -7.40 12.00 7.71
C GLY A 213 -8.06 11.58 6.41
N TYR A 214 -8.67 12.57 5.76
CA TYR A 214 -9.54 12.37 4.61
C TYR A 214 -9.59 13.64 3.77
N ALA A 215 -10.04 13.50 2.52
CA ALA A 215 -10.46 14.61 1.69
C ALA A 215 -11.99 14.66 1.60
N THR A 216 -12.56 15.82 1.34
CA THR A 216 -13.98 15.94 1.04
C THR A 216 -14.23 16.80 -0.17
N ALA A 217 -15.30 16.51 -0.90
CA ALA A 217 -15.85 17.40 -1.91
C ALA A 217 -17.35 17.65 -1.67
N GLU A 218 -17.76 18.89 -1.75
CA GLU A 218 -19.17 19.29 -1.62
C GLU A 218 -19.59 20.26 -2.73
N PRO A 219 -20.81 20.12 -3.29
CA PRO A 219 -21.33 21.04 -4.29
C PRO A 219 -21.46 22.47 -3.76
N ILE A 220 -20.95 23.47 -4.50
CA ILE A 220 -21.15 24.90 -4.24
C ILE A 220 -21.55 25.64 -5.52
N GLY A 221 -22.71 26.30 -5.54
CA GLY A 221 -23.21 26.98 -6.74
C GLY A 221 -23.36 26.00 -7.93
N THR A 222 -22.57 26.20 -8.99
CA THR A 222 -22.44 25.28 -10.14
C THR A 222 -21.22 24.36 -10.04
N GLY A 223 -20.23 24.68 -9.20
CA GLY A 223 -18.98 23.94 -9.05
C GLY A 223 -18.92 23.10 -7.77
N TRP A 224 -17.70 22.89 -7.29
CA TRP A 224 -17.36 22.08 -6.12
C TRP A 224 -16.33 22.77 -5.22
N ALA A 225 -16.42 22.49 -3.92
CA ALA A 225 -15.41 22.86 -2.95
C ALA A 225 -14.74 21.58 -2.44
N ALA A 226 -13.42 21.61 -2.33
CA ALA A 226 -12.63 20.50 -1.80
C ALA A 226 -11.77 20.93 -0.61
N ARG A 227 -11.53 20.01 0.33
CA ARG A 227 -10.68 20.23 1.50
C ARG A 227 -10.07 18.94 2.01
N THR A 228 -8.91 19.05 2.64
CA THR A 228 -8.29 17.97 3.43
C THR A 228 -8.52 18.21 4.91
N GLY A 229 -8.87 17.17 5.65
CA GLY A 229 -9.08 17.19 7.09
C GLY A 229 -8.38 16.03 7.79
N THR A 230 -8.20 16.17 9.10
CA THR A 230 -7.82 15.06 10.00
C THR A 230 -9.07 14.48 10.64
N PHE A 231 -9.04 13.18 10.96
CA PHE A 231 -10.12 12.61 11.75
C PHE A 231 -10.12 13.22 13.17
N PRO A 232 -11.29 13.61 13.69
CA PRO A 232 -11.38 14.12 15.05
C PRO A 232 -11.07 13.01 16.05
N SER A 233 -10.47 13.37 17.18
CA SER A 233 -10.26 12.43 18.29
C SER A 233 -11.59 11.79 18.70
N SER A 234 -11.56 10.47 18.94
CA SER A 234 -12.71 9.71 19.40
C SER A 234 -12.31 8.77 20.54
N HIS A 235 -13.17 8.64 21.54
CA HIS A 235 -12.94 7.80 22.72
C HIS A 235 -13.45 6.37 22.56
N GLY A 236 -14.14 6.04 21.45
CA GLY A 236 -14.69 4.71 21.25
C GLY A 236 -15.23 4.48 19.84
N LEU A 237 -15.50 3.21 19.55
CA LEU A 237 -16.15 2.79 18.31
C LEU A 237 -17.65 2.59 18.55
N PRO A 238 -18.51 2.98 17.58
CA PRO A 238 -19.94 2.69 17.61
C PRO A 238 -20.24 1.20 17.78
N GLU A 239 -21.37 0.85 18.42
CA GLU A 239 -21.78 -0.56 18.62
C GLU A 239 -21.89 -1.34 17.32
N GLY A 240 -22.31 -0.69 16.23
CA GLY A 240 -22.38 -1.30 14.91
C GLY A 240 -21.04 -1.75 14.33
N LEU A 241 -19.91 -1.40 14.98
CA LEU A 241 -18.55 -1.81 14.62
C LEU A 241 -17.89 -2.68 15.69
N ALA A 242 -18.67 -3.31 16.58
CA ALA A 242 -18.14 -4.14 17.67
C ALA A 242 -17.28 -5.31 17.15
N THR A 243 -17.70 -6.00 16.08
CA THR A 243 -16.94 -7.11 15.51
C THR A 243 -15.57 -6.66 14.96
N VAL A 244 -15.55 -5.57 14.17
CA VAL A 244 -14.31 -4.94 13.69
C VAL A 244 -13.40 -4.55 14.87
N ARG A 245 -13.96 -3.90 15.90
CA ARG A 245 -13.23 -3.51 17.11
C ARG A 245 -12.55 -4.71 17.76
N ASP A 246 -13.28 -5.81 17.94
CA ASP A 246 -12.80 -6.97 18.66
C ASP A 246 -11.69 -7.70 17.87
N LYS A 247 -11.81 -7.76 16.54
CA LYS A 247 -10.75 -8.27 15.65
C LYS A 247 -9.49 -7.41 15.70
N ILE A 248 -9.62 -6.09 15.60
CA ILE A 248 -8.49 -5.16 15.73
C ILE A 248 -7.83 -5.32 17.11
N ALA A 249 -8.61 -5.38 18.18
CA ALA A 249 -8.08 -5.56 19.53
C ALA A 249 -7.35 -6.89 19.71
N LEU A 250 -7.86 -7.97 19.11
CA LEU A 250 -7.20 -9.27 19.12
C LEU A 250 -5.84 -9.23 18.43
N VAL A 251 -5.78 -8.71 17.20
CA VAL A 251 -4.53 -8.58 16.46
C VAL A 251 -3.57 -7.63 17.15
N GLY A 252 -4.07 -6.51 17.68
CA GLY A 252 -3.27 -5.53 18.42
C GLY A 252 -2.57 -6.13 19.65
N ARG A 253 -3.22 -7.05 20.39
CA ARG A 253 -2.58 -7.78 21.48
C ARG A 253 -1.43 -8.65 20.99
N THR A 254 -1.61 -9.35 19.87
CA THR A 254 -0.54 -10.17 19.27
C THR A 254 0.63 -9.30 18.83
N LEU A 255 0.36 -8.17 18.17
CA LEU A 255 1.39 -7.22 17.74
C LEU A 255 2.17 -6.61 18.90
N ALA A 256 1.53 -6.39 20.05
CA ALA A 256 2.19 -5.89 21.25
C ALA A 256 3.12 -6.92 21.94
N SER A 257 3.21 -8.16 21.44
CA SER A 257 4.04 -9.21 22.06
C SER A 257 5.53 -8.86 21.98
N PRO A 258 6.28 -8.93 23.10
CA PRO A 258 7.70 -8.57 23.11
C PRO A 258 8.55 -9.67 22.45
N LEU A 259 9.56 -9.25 21.68
CA LEU A 259 10.49 -10.13 20.96
C LEU A 259 11.93 -10.09 21.49
N GLY A 260 12.29 -9.06 22.26
CA GLY A 260 13.62 -8.91 22.84
C GLY A 260 13.96 -7.47 23.19
N ILE A 261 15.09 -7.26 23.86
CA ILE A 261 15.61 -5.92 24.15
C ILE A 261 16.33 -5.40 22.91
N VAL A 262 16.01 -4.19 22.46
CA VAL A 262 16.62 -3.56 21.29
C VAL A 262 18.11 -3.31 21.55
N ASN A 263 18.97 -3.68 20.61
CA ASN A 263 20.41 -3.50 20.68
C ASN A 263 20.79 -2.02 20.62
N GLY A 264 21.93 -1.68 21.24
CA GLY A 264 22.37 -0.29 21.47
C GLY A 264 22.29 0.65 20.25
N PRO A 265 22.76 0.26 19.05
CA PRO A 265 22.72 1.12 17.86
C PRO A 265 21.31 1.53 17.41
N TYR A 266 20.28 0.78 17.81
CA TYR A 266 18.91 0.93 17.34
C TYR A 266 17.92 1.38 18.44
N ARG A 267 18.39 1.45 19.69
CA ARG A 267 17.53 1.65 20.86
C ARG A 267 17.17 3.12 21.03
N ASN A 268 15.90 3.39 21.37
CA ASN A 268 15.40 4.72 21.78
C ASN A 268 15.64 5.81 20.73
N GLY A 269 15.39 5.51 19.45
CA GLY A 269 15.63 6.44 18.37
C GLY A 269 15.00 6.03 17.05
N PRO A 270 15.04 6.91 16.03
CA PRO A 270 14.66 6.56 14.68
C PRO A 270 15.60 5.47 14.15
N LEU A 271 15.04 4.42 13.55
CA LEU A 271 15.81 3.37 12.91
C LEU A 271 16.45 3.87 11.61
N ASP A 272 17.78 3.81 11.51
CA ASP A 272 18.47 3.90 10.23
C ASP A 272 18.34 2.56 9.49
N ARG A 273 17.44 2.52 8.51
CA ARG A 273 17.19 1.31 7.72
C ARG A 273 18.40 0.86 6.90
N ARG A 274 19.25 1.77 6.44
CA ARG A 274 20.42 1.44 5.60
C ARG A 274 21.49 0.79 6.47
N GLN A 275 21.73 1.36 7.65
CA GLN A 275 22.61 0.76 8.64
C GLN A 275 22.14 -0.64 9.03
N LEU A 276 20.84 -0.78 9.36
CA LEU A 276 20.27 -2.09 9.70
C LEU A 276 20.43 -3.10 8.56
N LEU A 277 20.16 -2.69 7.33
CA LEU A 277 20.28 -3.58 6.18
C LEU A 277 21.74 -4.00 5.92
N ALA A 278 22.70 -3.10 6.15
CA ALA A 278 24.13 -3.41 6.09
C ALA A 278 24.55 -4.43 7.15
N ASP A 279 24.10 -4.26 8.40
CA ASP A 279 24.37 -5.22 9.47
C ASP A 279 23.73 -6.59 9.18
N VAL A 280 22.51 -6.61 8.62
CA VAL A 280 21.86 -7.84 8.17
C VAL A 280 22.65 -8.50 7.05
N ALA A 281 23.02 -7.77 5.99
CA ALA A 281 23.78 -8.31 4.87
C ALA A 281 25.15 -8.85 5.32
N GLY A 282 25.83 -8.12 6.20
CA GLY A 282 27.09 -8.55 6.82
C GLY A 282 26.93 -9.86 7.58
N ARG A 283 25.89 -9.99 8.42
CA ARG A 283 25.63 -11.21 9.19
C ARG A 283 25.22 -12.39 8.32
N LEU A 284 24.44 -12.17 7.27
CA LEU A 284 24.09 -13.20 6.29
C LEU A 284 25.34 -13.71 5.55
N HIS A 285 26.25 -12.81 5.16
CA HIS A 285 27.50 -13.15 4.52
C HIS A 285 28.46 -13.89 5.47
N SER A 286 28.82 -13.28 6.61
CA SER A 286 29.86 -13.80 7.49
C SER A 286 29.38 -14.91 8.43
N GLY A 287 28.11 -14.89 8.83
CA GLY A 287 27.55 -15.80 9.83
C GLY A 287 26.86 -17.04 9.24
N LEU A 288 26.17 -16.88 8.10
CA LEU A 288 25.46 -17.97 7.42
C LEU A 288 26.17 -18.48 6.17
N GLY A 289 27.34 -17.90 5.83
CA GLY A 289 28.22 -18.39 4.78
C GLY A 289 27.71 -18.14 3.36
N ALA A 290 26.80 -17.18 3.15
CA ALA A 290 26.41 -16.79 1.81
C ALA A 290 27.58 -16.11 1.09
N ASP A 291 27.99 -16.59 -0.10
CA ASP A 291 29.14 -16.05 -0.83
C ASP A 291 29.00 -14.55 -1.18
N ALA A 292 27.77 -14.13 -1.48
CA ALA A 292 27.41 -12.76 -1.75
C ALA A 292 25.94 -12.51 -1.39
N VAL A 293 25.65 -11.32 -0.89
CA VAL A 293 24.32 -10.86 -0.47
C VAL A 293 24.01 -9.54 -1.16
N VAL A 294 22.82 -9.43 -1.75
CA VAL A 294 22.30 -8.18 -2.33
C VAL A 294 20.90 -7.96 -1.78
N LEU A 295 20.66 -6.80 -1.16
CA LEU A 295 19.36 -6.43 -0.62
C LEU A 295 19.05 -4.97 -0.99
N ASN A 296 17.79 -4.65 -1.25
CA ASN A 296 17.34 -3.29 -1.50
C ASN A 296 16.89 -2.60 -0.21
N GLU A 297 17.29 -1.35 -0.01
CA GLU A 297 16.90 -0.52 1.15
C GLU A 297 15.38 -0.40 1.30
N THR A 298 14.66 -0.41 0.19
CA THR A 298 13.20 -0.31 0.15
C THR A 298 12.50 -1.55 0.74
N ALA A 299 13.21 -2.66 0.95
CA ALA A 299 12.70 -3.81 1.68
C ALA A 299 12.44 -3.51 3.18
N LEU A 300 13.09 -2.47 3.73
CA LEU A 300 12.91 -2.05 5.12
C LEU A 300 12.31 -0.64 5.22
N ARG A 301 11.44 -0.44 6.22
CA ARG A 301 10.90 0.85 6.62
C ARG A 301 11.64 1.38 7.85
N SER A 302 11.79 2.70 7.91
CA SER A 302 12.33 3.38 9.08
C SER A 302 11.20 3.61 10.07
N THR A 303 11.32 3.08 11.29
CA THR A 303 10.36 3.31 12.39
C THR A 303 11.14 3.66 13.66
N PRO A 304 10.64 4.58 14.51
CA PRO A 304 11.21 4.75 15.84
C PRO A 304 11.08 3.47 16.66
N LEU A 305 12.15 3.11 17.37
CA LEU A 305 12.18 1.96 18.27
C LEU A 305 12.35 2.39 19.72
N GLY A 306 11.69 1.67 20.63
CA GLY A 306 11.85 1.82 22.07
C GLY A 306 12.92 0.90 22.66
N GLU A 307 12.77 0.55 23.94
CA GLU A 307 13.68 -0.38 24.63
C GLU A 307 13.43 -1.85 24.27
N VAL A 308 12.16 -2.19 24.01
CA VAL A 308 11.71 -3.55 23.69
C VAL A 308 11.18 -3.56 22.28
N LEU A 309 11.66 -4.49 21.46
CA LEU A 309 11.10 -4.74 20.14
C LEU A 309 9.83 -5.55 20.31
N THR A 310 8.71 -5.09 19.74
CA THR A 310 7.48 -5.87 19.64
C THR A 310 7.36 -6.57 18.29
N LEU A 311 6.45 -7.53 18.17
CA LEU A 311 6.10 -8.12 16.88
C LEU A 311 5.58 -7.07 15.90
N GLY A 312 4.81 -6.09 16.39
CA GLY A 312 4.32 -4.97 15.61
C GLY A 312 5.44 -4.11 15.03
N ASP A 313 6.47 -3.82 15.82
CA ASP A 313 7.65 -3.09 15.34
C ASP A 313 8.36 -3.85 14.22
N LEU A 314 8.60 -5.16 14.41
CA LEU A 314 9.27 -5.99 13.41
C LEU A 314 8.48 -6.05 12.09
N LEU A 315 7.17 -6.23 12.15
CA LEU A 315 6.30 -6.25 10.98
C LEU A 315 6.10 -4.86 10.35
N THR A 316 6.38 -3.79 11.08
CA THR A 316 6.42 -2.43 10.52
C THR A 316 7.73 -2.19 9.77
N ILE A 317 8.85 -2.69 10.32
CA ILE A 317 10.18 -2.59 9.70
C ILE A 317 10.27 -3.41 8.42
N GLU A 318 9.81 -4.66 8.43
CA GLU A 318 9.80 -5.56 7.26
C GLU A 318 8.36 -6.01 6.98
N PRO A 319 7.55 -5.19 6.29
CA PRO A 319 6.11 -5.45 6.12
C PRO A 319 5.79 -6.45 5.00
N PHE A 320 6.77 -6.80 4.17
CA PHE A 320 6.56 -7.53 2.92
C PHE A 320 6.71 -9.04 3.08
N ASP A 321 7.18 -9.52 4.24
CA ASP A 321 7.38 -10.95 4.51
C ASP A 321 8.37 -11.63 3.55
N ASN A 322 9.37 -10.87 3.11
CA ASN A 322 10.31 -11.32 2.09
C ASN A 322 10.97 -12.62 2.51
N ARG A 323 11.06 -13.56 1.56
CA ARG A 323 11.84 -14.79 1.74
C ARG A 323 13.26 -14.54 1.25
N LEU A 324 14.24 -15.03 1.99
CA LEU A 324 15.62 -15.05 1.49
C LEU A 324 15.79 -16.26 0.57
N VAL A 325 16.32 -16.00 -0.63
CA VAL A 325 16.52 -16.98 -1.69
C VAL A 325 17.87 -16.75 -2.35
N HIS A 326 18.45 -17.82 -2.90
CA HIS A 326 19.57 -17.68 -3.82
C HIS A 326 19.03 -17.39 -5.22
N ALA A 327 19.53 -16.35 -5.86
CA ALA A 327 19.16 -15.96 -7.22
C ALA A 327 20.38 -16.00 -8.15
N ARG A 328 20.19 -16.37 -9.42
CA ARG A 328 21.27 -16.23 -10.43
C ARG A 328 21.41 -14.78 -10.82
N LEU A 329 22.63 -14.35 -11.08
CA LEU A 329 22.85 -13.10 -11.79
C LEU A 329 22.50 -13.31 -13.28
N PRO A 330 21.82 -12.35 -13.93
CA PRO A 330 21.54 -12.40 -15.37
C PRO A 330 22.82 -12.56 -16.22
N ASP A 331 22.75 -13.37 -17.28
CA ASP A 331 23.90 -13.70 -18.12
C ASP A 331 24.41 -12.51 -18.95
N ASP A 332 23.51 -11.59 -19.30
CA ASP A 332 23.79 -10.33 -20.01
C ASP A 332 24.69 -9.37 -19.22
N HIS A 333 24.75 -9.53 -17.90
CA HIS A 333 25.62 -8.75 -17.01
C HIS A 333 26.63 -9.61 -16.24
N ALA A 334 26.85 -10.86 -16.66
CA ALA A 334 27.72 -11.83 -16.01
C ALA A 334 29.22 -11.43 -15.92
N GLN A 335 29.63 -10.34 -16.58
CA GLN A 335 30.99 -9.79 -16.51
C GLN A 335 31.05 -8.34 -15.99
N ASP A 336 29.90 -7.71 -15.71
CA ASP A 336 29.82 -6.35 -15.20
C ASP A 336 28.75 -6.23 -14.11
N HIS A 337 29.15 -6.59 -12.90
CA HIS A 337 28.27 -6.50 -11.72
C HIS A 337 27.89 -5.05 -11.40
N GLU A 338 28.73 -4.07 -11.75
CA GLU A 338 28.43 -2.67 -11.47
C GLU A 338 27.27 -2.17 -12.33
N GLN A 339 27.28 -2.51 -13.63
CA GLN A 339 26.18 -2.20 -14.53
C GLN A 339 24.86 -2.87 -14.08
N LEU A 340 24.92 -4.15 -13.68
CA LEU A 340 23.75 -4.87 -13.16
C LEU A 340 23.17 -4.16 -11.93
N LEU A 341 24.02 -3.88 -10.94
CA LEU A 341 23.59 -3.26 -9.69
C LEU A 341 23.02 -1.85 -9.94
N GLY A 342 23.55 -1.10 -10.90
CA GLY A 342 22.98 0.18 -11.35
C GLY A 342 21.56 0.00 -11.90
N HIS A 343 21.38 -0.95 -12.82
CA HIS A 343 20.08 -1.24 -13.42
C HIS A 343 19.01 -1.67 -12.40
N VAL A 344 19.41 -2.47 -11.41
CA VAL A 344 18.54 -2.89 -10.31
C VAL A 344 18.25 -1.71 -9.38
N THR A 345 19.26 -0.87 -9.08
CA THR A 345 19.09 0.32 -8.24
C THR A 345 18.06 1.29 -8.82
N ASP A 346 18.07 1.50 -10.13
CA ASP A 346 17.12 2.39 -10.82
C ASP A 346 15.66 1.93 -10.70
N ARG A 347 15.41 0.63 -10.48
CA ARG A 347 14.07 0.02 -10.45
C ARG A 347 13.59 -0.34 -9.05
N ALA A 348 14.49 -0.82 -8.20
CA ALA A 348 14.17 -1.31 -6.87
C ALA A 348 14.64 -0.35 -5.75
N GLY A 349 15.36 0.72 -6.10
CA GLY A 349 15.95 1.67 -5.16
C GLY A 349 17.35 1.25 -4.67
N PRO A 350 17.95 2.03 -3.75
CA PRO A 350 19.32 1.83 -3.30
C PRO A 350 19.59 0.42 -2.77
N LEU A 351 20.77 -0.12 -3.10
CA LEU A 351 21.18 -1.47 -2.72
C LEU A 351 22.26 -1.48 -1.64
N VAL A 352 22.21 -2.51 -0.80
CA VAL A 352 23.25 -2.92 0.13
C VAL A 352 23.82 -4.26 -0.35
N VAL A 353 25.15 -4.34 -0.40
CA VAL A 353 25.87 -5.47 -0.97
C VAL A 353 26.94 -5.97 0.02
N ALA A 354 27.06 -7.28 0.19
CA ALA A 354 28.10 -7.88 1.02
C ALA A 354 28.68 -9.15 0.35
N PRO A 355 29.99 -9.23 0.08
CA PRO A 355 30.99 -8.18 0.27
C PRO A 355 30.86 -7.09 -0.82
N THR A 356 31.36 -5.89 -0.53
CA THR A 356 31.41 -4.78 -1.50
C THR A 356 32.87 -4.51 -1.90
N PRO A 357 33.23 -4.53 -3.20
CA PRO A 357 32.39 -4.90 -4.35
C PRO A 357 32.11 -6.42 -4.42
N LEU A 358 31.13 -6.81 -5.25
CA LEU A 358 30.89 -8.23 -5.53
C LEU A 358 32.14 -8.89 -6.15
N PRO A 359 32.54 -10.10 -5.70
CA PRO A 359 33.63 -10.83 -6.31
C PRO A 359 33.39 -11.06 -7.82
N PRO A 360 34.40 -10.94 -8.70
CA PRO A 360 34.21 -11.11 -10.14
C PRO A 360 33.66 -12.48 -10.57
N ALA A 361 33.85 -13.51 -9.75
CA ALA A 361 33.39 -14.87 -10.01
C ALA A 361 31.95 -15.14 -9.52
N THR A 362 31.29 -14.17 -8.88
CA THR A 362 29.93 -14.36 -8.34
C THR A 362 28.95 -14.66 -9.46
N ARG A 363 28.29 -15.83 -9.38
CA ARG A 363 27.22 -16.25 -10.30
C ARG A 363 25.83 -16.25 -9.66
N SER A 364 25.80 -16.21 -8.33
CA SER A 364 24.57 -16.21 -7.55
C SER A 364 24.75 -15.37 -6.29
N VAL A 365 23.66 -14.76 -5.85
CA VAL A 365 23.60 -13.96 -4.62
C VAL A 365 22.44 -14.43 -3.76
N LEU A 366 22.59 -14.32 -2.44
CA LEU A 366 21.47 -14.38 -1.50
C LEU A 366 20.75 -13.01 -1.52
N THR A 367 19.43 -13.03 -1.70
CA THR A 367 18.63 -11.83 -1.88
C THR A 367 17.18 -12.09 -1.41
N THR A 368 16.33 -11.06 -1.43
CA THR A 368 14.88 -11.25 -1.32
C THR A 368 14.31 -11.91 -2.57
N ASP A 369 13.20 -12.62 -2.39
CA ASP A 369 12.48 -13.25 -3.49
C ASP A 369 11.83 -12.24 -4.44
N TYR A 370 11.48 -11.05 -3.95
CA TYR A 370 11.09 -9.91 -4.78
C TYR A 370 12.16 -9.53 -5.81
N LEU A 371 13.40 -9.28 -5.37
CA LEU A 371 14.50 -8.93 -6.28
C LEU A 371 14.83 -10.10 -7.22
N ALA A 372 14.77 -11.33 -6.71
CA ALA A 372 15.05 -12.53 -7.49
C ALA A 372 14.11 -12.67 -8.69
N ASP A 373 12.81 -12.44 -8.49
CA ASP A 373 11.79 -12.65 -9.51
C ASP A 373 11.61 -11.45 -10.43
N SER A 374 11.83 -10.24 -9.91
CA SER A 374 11.49 -9.01 -10.62
C SER A 374 12.69 -8.41 -11.38
N HIS A 375 13.91 -8.67 -10.91
CA HIS A 375 15.10 -7.92 -11.35
C HIS A 375 16.35 -8.76 -11.58
N LEU A 376 16.34 -10.06 -11.28
CA LEU A 376 17.49 -10.96 -11.44
C LEU A 376 17.14 -12.17 -12.32
N GLY A 377 18.08 -13.13 -12.46
CA GLY A 377 17.93 -14.33 -13.30
C GLY A 377 17.03 -15.43 -12.71
N GLY A 378 16.12 -15.06 -11.81
CA GLY A 378 15.23 -15.97 -11.09
C GLY A 378 15.88 -16.72 -9.92
N ARG A 379 15.01 -17.37 -9.13
CA ARG A 379 15.38 -18.17 -7.96
C ARG A 379 16.09 -19.46 -8.36
N THR A 380 17.11 -19.87 -7.60
CA THR A 380 17.73 -21.20 -7.69
C THR A 380 17.21 -22.14 -6.62
N HIS A 381 17.19 -21.69 -5.37
CA HIS A 381 16.63 -22.41 -4.23
C HIS A 381 16.35 -21.44 -3.06
N GLN A 382 15.55 -21.89 -2.10
CA GLN A 382 15.22 -21.11 -0.92
C GLN A 382 16.30 -21.27 0.16
N ALA A 383 16.59 -20.20 0.89
CA ALA A 383 17.53 -20.25 2.02
C ALA A 383 16.88 -20.75 3.32
N GLY A 384 15.56 -20.98 3.34
CA GLY A 384 14.82 -21.42 4.53
C GLY A 384 14.67 -20.35 5.62
N LEU A 385 15.05 -19.10 5.34
CA LEU A 385 15.01 -17.97 6.26
C LEU A 385 14.19 -16.82 5.68
N ARG A 386 13.41 -16.13 6.52
CA ARG A 386 12.73 -14.88 6.16
C ARG A 386 13.59 -13.67 6.50
N LEU A 387 13.45 -12.58 5.74
CA LEU A 387 14.18 -11.34 5.99
C LEU A 387 13.86 -10.80 7.40
N GLY A 388 12.60 -10.82 7.83
CA GLY A 388 12.21 -10.44 9.19
C GLY A 388 12.91 -11.24 10.30
N GLN A 389 13.25 -12.52 10.08
CA GLN A 389 14.03 -13.30 11.05
C GLN A 389 15.49 -12.83 11.11
N ALA A 390 16.10 -12.53 9.96
CA ALA A 390 17.44 -11.98 9.89
C ALA A 390 17.50 -10.59 10.55
N VAL A 391 16.53 -9.72 10.27
CA VAL A 391 16.35 -8.40 10.89
C VAL A 391 16.23 -8.51 12.40
N ARG A 392 15.34 -9.37 12.91
CA ARG A 392 15.19 -9.61 14.35
C ARG A 392 16.51 -10.01 15.00
N SER A 393 17.28 -10.89 14.36
CA SER A 393 18.55 -11.36 14.92
C SER A 393 19.56 -10.24 15.14
N VAL A 394 19.54 -9.19 14.29
CA VAL A 394 20.40 -8.01 14.40
C VAL A 394 19.85 -7.00 15.40
N LEU A 395 18.52 -6.82 15.43
CA LEU A 395 17.86 -5.82 16.26
C LEU A 395 17.83 -6.16 17.74
N VAL A 396 17.72 -7.43 18.13
CA VAL A 396 17.50 -7.80 19.52
C VAL A 396 18.49 -8.79 20.08
N THR A 397 18.76 -8.64 21.37
CA THR A 397 19.25 -9.71 22.22
C THR A 397 18.04 -10.41 22.87
N PRO A 398 17.91 -11.75 22.80
CA PRO A 398 16.78 -12.47 23.41
C PRO A 398 16.66 -12.18 24.91
N LEU A 399 15.42 -12.10 25.42
CA LEU A 399 15.16 -12.02 26.86
C LEU A 399 15.56 -13.36 27.51
N ALA A 400 16.29 -13.31 28.62
CA ALA A 400 16.71 -14.52 29.34
C ALA A 400 15.47 -15.35 29.76
N GLY A 401 15.41 -16.62 29.31
CA GLY A 401 14.33 -17.55 29.63
C GLY A 401 13.30 -17.82 28.52
N ALA A 402 13.47 -17.23 27.33
CA ALA A 402 12.70 -17.62 26.13
C ALA A 402 13.49 -18.67 25.33
N ASP A 403 13.45 -19.93 25.78
CA ASP A 403 13.96 -21.05 24.97
C ASP A 403 13.09 -21.23 23.72
N ASP A 404 13.77 -21.45 22.58
CA ASP A 404 13.21 -21.83 21.28
C ASP A 404 12.29 -23.05 21.41
N THR A 405 11.01 -22.80 21.61
CA THR A 405 9.95 -23.82 21.54
C THR A 405 8.84 -23.34 20.60
N ALA A 406 9.21 -22.96 19.38
CA ALA A 406 8.26 -22.72 18.30
C ALA A 406 8.83 -23.01 16.91
N THR A 407 9.70 -24.03 16.77
CA THR A 407 10.05 -24.62 15.47
C THR A 407 10.34 -26.10 15.68
N GLY A 408 9.29 -26.93 15.63
CA GLY A 408 9.42 -28.37 15.78
C GLY A 408 8.04 -29.02 15.80
N GLY A 409 7.41 -29.13 14.64
CA GLY A 409 6.12 -29.77 14.48
C GLY A 409 5.69 -29.83 13.03
N GLU A 410 6.34 -30.70 12.26
CA GLU A 410 5.73 -31.30 11.07
C GLU A 410 4.52 -32.12 11.51
N GLN A 411 3.34 -31.78 11.00
CA GLN A 411 2.39 -32.71 10.38
C GLN A 411 1.34 -31.93 9.57
#